data_AF-A0A3D0G3N9-F1
#
_entry.id   AF-A0A3D0G3N9-F1
#
_cell.length_a   1.000
_cell.length_b   1.000
_cell.length_c   1.000
_cell.angle_alpha   90.00
_cell.angle_beta   90.00
_cell.angle_gamma   90.00
#
_symmetry.space_group_name_H-M   'P 1'
#
loop_
_entity.id
_entity.type
_entity.pdbx_description
1 polymer ?
#
loop_
_entity_poly.entity_id
_entity_poly.type
_entity_poly.pdbx_seq_one_letter_code
_entity_poly.pdbx_strand_id
1 'polypeptide(L)'
;MLYLLGLILAGVYFTFASVQGDYGLFHRIRIEAEAEDLRAEREKLMAEIAILENKTRRISDQYLDLDLLDEQARDVLGLVRADEVVLR
;
A
#
# COMPACT_ATOMS: atom_id res chain seq x y z
N MET A 1 -30.62 -48.42 21.87
CA MET A 1 -30.97 -47.60 20.68
C MET A 1 -30.88 -46.10 20.95
N LEU A 2 -31.56 -45.57 21.97
CA LEU A 2 -31.59 -44.11 22.27
C LEU A 2 -30.19 -43.50 22.46
N TYR A 3 -29.30 -44.19 23.19
CA TYR A 3 -27.91 -43.75 23.40
C TYR A 3 -27.11 -43.66 22.09
N LEU A 4 -27.27 -44.64 21.19
CA LEU A 4 -26.60 -44.65 19.89
C LEU A 4 -27.08 -43.47 19.02
N LEU A 5 -28.40 -43.22 19.02
CA LEU A 5 -28.99 -42.09 18.31
C LEU A 5 -28.47 -40.76 18.85
N GLY A 6 -28.38 -40.60 20.17
CA GLY A 6 -27.80 -39.41 20.80
C GLY A 6 -26.34 -39.19 20.40
N LEU A 7 -25.56 -40.27 20.32
CA LEU A 7 -24.15 -40.21 19.93
C LEU A 7 -23.96 -39.79 18.46
N ILE A 8 -24.83 -40.30 17.57
CA ILE A 8 -24.86 -39.90 16.16
C ILE A 8 -25.26 -38.43 16.02
N LEU A 9 -26.31 -37.98 16.71
CA LEU A 9 -26.77 -36.59 16.68
C LEU A 9 -25.70 -35.62 17.19
N ALA A 10 -25.01 -35.99 18.28
CA ALA A 10 -23.88 -35.21 18.78
C ALA A 10 -22.74 -35.13 17.75
N GLY A 11 -22.37 -36.26 17.12
CA GLY A 11 -21.35 -36.28 16.08
C GLY A 11 -21.69 -35.40 14.88
N VAL A 12 -22.94 -35.43 14.41
CA VAL A 12 -23.43 -34.56 13.33
C VAL A 12 -23.37 -33.08 13.74
N TYR A 13 -23.83 -32.75 14.95
CA TYR A 13 -23.76 -31.38 15.47
C TYR A 13 -22.33 -30.86 15.55
N PHE A 14 -21.40 -31.64 16.10
CA PHE A 14 -19.99 -31.22 16.18
C PHE A 14 -19.35 -31.08 14.80
N THR A 15 -19.69 -31.96 13.85
CA THR A 15 -19.21 -31.85 12.47
C THR A 15 -19.73 -30.57 11.82
N PHE A 16 -21.03 -30.28 11.96
CA PHE A 16 -21.63 -29.05 11.47
C PHE A 16 -21.02 -27.80 12.11
N ALA A 17 -20.88 -27.78 13.44
CA ALA A 17 -20.30 -26.67 14.19
C ALA A 17 -18.81 -26.46 13.88
N SER A 18 -18.04 -27.51 13.60
CA SER A 18 -16.63 -27.39 13.21
C SER A 18 -16.46 -26.80 11.79
N VAL A 19 -17.46 -27.00 10.94
CA VAL A 19 -17.46 -26.45 9.57
C VAL A 19 -17.98 -25.02 9.57
N GLN A 20 -19.14 -24.75 10.19
CA GLN A 20 -19.82 -23.45 10.13
C GLN A 20 -19.61 -22.52 11.32
N GLY A 21 -19.05 -23.01 12.43
CA GLY A 21 -18.83 -22.19 13.62
C GLY A 21 -17.79 -21.11 13.40
N ASP A 22 -17.83 -20.09 14.26
CA ASP A 22 -16.93 -18.92 14.19
C ASP A 22 -15.44 -19.28 14.26
N TYR A 23 -15.08 -20.46 14.79
CA TYR A 23 -13.72 -20.99 14.84
C TYR A 23 -13.47 -22.13 13.84
N GLY A 24 -14.40 -22.35 12.92
CA GLY A 24 -14.33 -23.41 11.92
C GLY A 24 -13.27 -23.15 10.87
N LEU A 25 -13.01 -24.17 10.04
CA LEU A 25 -11.97 -24.15 9.01
C LEU A 25 -12.11 -22.94 8.05
N PHE A 26 -13.35 -22.56 7.71
CA PHE A 26 -13.63 -21.43 6.83
C PHE A 26 -13.23 -20.07 7.41
N HIS A 27 -13.29 -19.89 8.73
CA HIS A 27 -12.86 -18.65 9.37
C HIS A 27 -11.35 -18.46 9.23
N ARG A 28 -10.57 -19.53 9.42
CA ARG A 28 -9.11 -19.50 9.23
C ARG A 28 -8.72 -19.17 7.80
N ILE A 29 -9.38 -19.80 6.82
CA ILE A 29 -9.14 -19.52 5.39
C ILE A 29 -9.43 -18.05 5.07
N ARG A 30 -10.52 -17.50 5.61
CA ARG A 30 -10.88 -16.08 5.41
C ARG A 30 -9.83 -15.14 6.02
N ILE A 31 -9.43 -15.39 7.26
CA ILE A 31 -8.41 -14.55 7.94
C ILE A 31 -7.09 -14.60 7.17
N GLU A 32 -6.66 -15.78 6.71
CA GLU A 32 -5.40 -15.88 5.98
C GLU A 32 -5.45 -15.13 4.64
N ALA A 33 -6.57 -15.22 3.92
CA ALA A 33 -6.77 -14.46 2.68
C ALA A 33 -6.78 -12.94 2.95
N GLU A 34 -7.49 -12.48 3.98
CA GLU A 34 -7.51 -11.06 4.36
C GLU A 34 -6.12 -10.58 4.81
N ALA A 35 -5.36 -11.43 5.51
CA ALA A 35 -3.99 -11.12 5.91
C ALA A 35 -3.05 -11.05 4.69
N GLU A 36 -3.25 -11.89 3.67
CA GLU A 36 -2.49 -11.85 2.41
C GLU A 36 -2.77 -10.54 1.65
N ASP A 37 -4.04 -10.15 1.51
CA ASP A 37 -4.44 -8.90 0.87
C ASP A 37 -3.85 -7.67 1.59
N LEU A 38 -3.95 -7.63 2.93
CA LEU A 38 -3.40 -6.54 3.74
C LEU A 38 -1.87 -6.47 3.66
N ARG A 39 -1.17 -7.62 3.55
CA ARG A 39 0.27 -7.63 3.34
C ARG A 39 0.65 -7.05 1.98
N ALA A 40 -0.06 -7.42 0.91
CA ALA A 40 0.17 -6.86 -0.42
C ALA A 40 -0.07 -5.34 -0.45
N GLU A 41 -1.14 -4.87 0.20
CA GLU A 41 -1.42 -3.43 0.31
C GLU A 41 -0.32 -2.71 1.10
N ARG A 42 0.12 -3.29 2.22
CA ARG A 42 1.22 -2.76 3.01
C ARG A 42 2.51 -2.63 2.20
N GLU A 43 2.87 -3.65 1.42
CA GLU A 43 4.07 -3.61 0.58
C GLU A 43 4.00 -2.50 -0.47
N LYS A 44 2.83 -2.33 -1.10
CA LYS A 44 2.59 -1.25 -2.05
C LYS A 44 2.75 0.12 -1.40
N LEU A 45 2.16 0.33 -0.23
CA LEU A 45 2.27 1.60 0.51
C LEU A 45 3.72 1.87 0.95
N MET A 46 4.43 0.84 1.41
CA MET A 46 5.85 0.96 1.75
C MET A 46 6.70 1.38 0.54
N ALA A 47 6.41 0.84 -0.64
CA ALA A 47 7.09 1.25 -1.87
C ALA A 47 6.78 2.71 -2.23
N GLU A 48 5.53 3.15 -2.06
CA GLU A 48 5.13 4.53 -2.29
C GLU A 48 5.80 5.50 -1.31
N ILE A 49 5.84 5.15 -0.02
CA ILE A 49 6.58 5.90 1.00
C ILE A 49 8.04 6.02 0.61
N ALA A 50 8.71 4.95 0.21
CA ALA A 50 10.11 4.99 -0.20
C ALA A 50 10.35 5.93 -1.41
N ILE A 51 9.42 5.95 -2.38
CA ILE A 51 9.47 6.88 -3.51
C ILE A 51 9.33 8.33 -3.04
N LEU A 52 8.35 8.60 -2.17
CA LEU A 52 8.11 9.93 -1.62
C LEU A 52 9.26 10.40 -0.75
N GLU A 53 9.83 9.54 0.10
CA GLU A 53 11.02 9.83 0.89
C GLU A 53 12.21 10.16 0.00
N ASN A 54 12.41 9.42 -1.10
CA ASN A 54 13.46 9.75 -2.08
C ASN A 54 13.24 11.12 -2.72
N LYS A 55 12.00 11.42 -3.16
CA LYS A 55 11.65 12.73 -3.74
C LYS A 55 11.85 13.86 -2.73
N THR A 56 11.33 13.71 -1.52
CA THR A 56 11.48 14.69 -0.45
C THR A 56 12.95 14.89 -0.11
N ARG A 57 13.75 13.82 0.01
CA ARG A 57 15.19 13.93 0.24
C ARG A 57 15.91 14.67 -0.89
N ARG A 58 15.52 14.44 -2.15
CA ARG A 58 16.07 15.14 -3.31
C ARG A 58 15.68 16.62 -3.36
N ILE A 59 14.52 16.97 -2.82
CA ILE A 59 14.04 18.35 -2.70
C ILE A 59 14.63 19.04 -1.44
N SER A 60 14.99 18.27 -0.40
CA SER A 60 15.12 18.80 0.95
C SER A 60 16.38 19.59 1.27
N ASP A 61 17.60 19.30 0.80
CA ASP A 61 18.73 20.11 1.30
C ASP A 61 20.14 19.99 0.67
N GLN A 62 20.41 19.08 -0.28
CA GLN A 62 21.80 18.91 -0.80
C GLN A 62 21.94 18.88 -2.33
N TYR A 63 20.84 19.03 -3.06
CA TYR A 63 20.80 19.12 -4.53
C TYR A 63 19.72 20.10 -5.02
N LEU A 64 19.36 21.07 -4.18
CA LEU A 64 18.60 22.22 -4.65
C LEU A 64 19.59 23.11 -5.41
N ASP A 65 19.87 22.72 -6.65
CA ASP A 65 20.72 23.50 -7.54
C ASP A 65 20.00 24.81 -7.82
N LEU A 66 20.44 25.87 -7.16
CA LEU A 66 19.93 27.23 -7.35
C LEU A 66 20.01 27.62 -8.83
N ASP A 67 20.96 27.03 -9.57
CA ASP A 67 21.11 27.18 -11.01
C ASP A 67 19.93 26.52 -11.79
N LEU A 68 19.43 25.35 -11.36
CA LEU A 68 18.26 24.71 -11.98
C LEU A 68 16.95 25.46 -11.68
N LEU A 69 16.86 26.09 -10.50
CA LEU A 69 15.74 26.99 -10.17
C LEU A 69 15.79 28.28 -10.99
N ASP A 70 16.99 28.83 -11.24
CA ASP A 70 17.16 30.02 -12.08
C ASP A 70 16.89 29.69 -13.57
N GLU A 71 17.30 28.51 -14.06
CA GLU A 71 16.95 28.03 -15.40
C GLU A 71 15.44 27.81 -15.56
N GLN A 72 14.78 27.13 -14.62
CA GLN A 72 13.32 26.96 -14.68
C GLN A 72 12.57 28.28 -14.51
N ALA A 73 13.09 29.21 -13.70
CA ALA A 73 12.52 30.55 -13.58
C ALA A 73 12.69 31.35 -14.88
N ARG A 74 13.83 31.26 -15.58
CA ARG A 74 14.03 31.90 -16.89
C ARG A 74 13.12 31.32 -17.97
N ASP A 75 12.94 30.00 -18.00
CA ASP A 75 12.13 29.31 -19.01
C ASP A 75 10.62 29.52 -18.79
N VAL A 76 10.17 29.54 -17.53
CA VAL A 76 8.74 29.71 -17.18
C VAL A 76 8.30 31.17 -17.08
N LEU A 77 9.16 32.06 -16.56
CA LEU A 77 8.81 33.48 -16.34
C LEU A 77 9.31 34.42 -17.45
N GLY A 78 10.06 33.91 -18.44
CA GLY A 78 10.53 34.72 -19.57
C GLY A 78 11.38 35.94 -19.14
N LEU A 79 12.08 35.84 -18.01
CA LEU A 79 12.96 36.89 -17.50
C LEU A 79 14.28 36.91 -18.30
N VAL A 80 14.18 37.32 -19.55
CA VAL A 80 15.32 37.85 -20.29
C VAL A 80 15.65 39.19 -19.66
N ARG A 81 16.88 39.37 -19.18
CA ARG A 81 17.39 40.70 -18.81
C ARG A 81 17.21 41.61 -20.03
N ALA A 82 16.69 42.82 -19.82
CA ALA A 82 16.39 43.79 -20.88
C ALA A 82 17.62 44.28 -21.69
N ASP A 83 18.80 43.69 -21.48
CA ASP A 83 20.09 44.24 -21.86
C ASP A 83 20.94 43.30 -22.75
N GLU A 84 20.46 42.09 -23.09
CA GLU A 84 21.19 41.18 -23.99
C GLU A 84 20.75 41.35 -25.45
N VAL A 85 21.63 41.99 -26.24
CA VAL A 85 21.50 42.11 -27.70
C VAL A 85 21.92 40.80 -28.36
N VAL A 86 20.96 40.05 -28.89
CA VAL A 86 21.23 38.89 -29.76
C VAL A 86 21.63 39.41 -31.15
N LEU A 87 22.90 39.26 -31.49
CA LEU A 87 23.40 39.44 -32.87
C LEU A 87 23.04 38.21 -33.71
N ARG A 88 22.14 38.38 -34.68
CA ARG A 88 22.04 37.58 -35.91
C ARG A 88 21.69 38.48 -37.08
#